data_AF-A0A7V3FVS9-F1
#
_entry.id   AF-A0A7V3FVS9-F1
#
_cell.length_a   1.000
_cell.length_b   1.000
_cell.length_c   1.000
_cell.angle_alpha   90.00
_cell.angle_beta   90.00
_cell.angle_gamma   90.00
#
_symmetry.space_group_name_H-M   'P 1'
#
loop_
_entity.id
_entity.type
_entity.pdbx_description
1 polymer ?
#
loop_
_entity_poly.entity_id
_entity_poly.type
_entity_poly.pdbx_seq_one_letter_code
_entity_poly.pdbx_strand_id
1 'polypeptide(L)'
;MTEQKRQIKIMENNQEYGQENTTTVVVAKKKYAYLFTATEILNTKQDQIPYLWKPFLSRQGLAALVGSSDVGKTSFLRQFAISIVLKKTEFLGHELNVRHGRVIYFSTEDSQLSVNVLLRKQIDKNLNPSELKNLCYIFNAEYPLKVIEEQLKAA
;
A
#
# COMPACT_ATOMS: atom_id res chain seq x y z
N MET A 1 -14.46 1.75 -43.16
CA MET A 1 -13.18 1.44 -42.47
C MET A 1 -13.55 0.86 -41.13
N THR A 2 -13.57 -0.47 -41.04
CA THR A 2 -14.24 -1.19 -39.95
C THR A 2 -13.20 -1.74 -39.00
N GLU A 3 -13.23 -1.26 -37.77
CA GLU A 3 -12.29 -1.59 -36.70
C GLU A 3 -12.64 -2.96 -36.10
N GLN A 4 -11.84 -3.98 -36.43
CA GLN A 4 -11.99 -5.32 -35.87
C GLN A 4 -11.53 -5.34 -34.40
N LYS A 5 -12.51 -5.41 -33.50
CA LYS A 5 -12.31 -5.62 -32.05
C LYS A 5 -11.61 -6.95 -31.78
N ARG A 6 -10.41 -6.92 -31.19
CA ARG A 6 -9.72 -8.11 -30.65
C ARG A 6 -10.32 -8.49 -29.29
N GLN A 7 -10.83 -9.71 -29.18
CA GLN A 7 -11.23 -10.33 -27.91
C GLN A 7 -10.15 -11.30 -27.45
N ILE A 8 -9.80 -11.29 -26.15
CA ILE A 8 -8.85 -12.24 -25.54
C ILE A 8 -9.66 -13.27 -24.76
N LYS A 9 -9.56 -14.54 -25.16
CA LYS A 9 -10.17 -15.67 -24.46
C LYS A 9 -9.08 -16.44 -23.72
N ILE A 10 -9.18 -16.56 -22.40
CA ILE A 10 -8.29 -17.38 -21.57
C ILE A 10 -8.94 -18.76 -21.47
N MET A 11 -8.32 -19.80 -22.02
CA MET A 11 -8.78 -21.18 -21.90
C MET A 11 -7.66 -22.02 -21.26
N GLU A 12 -7.98 -22.68 -20.15
CA GLU A 12 -7.18 -23.77 -19.59
C GLU A 12 -7.52 -25.04 -20.39
N ASN A 13 -6.51 -25.74 -20.89
CA ASN A 13 -6.64 -26.80 -21.89
C ASN A 13 -7.53 -27.97 -21.46
N ASN A 14 -8.43 -28.41 -22.36
CA ASN A 14 -8.66 -29.82 -22.70
C ASN A 14 -9.24 -29.94 -24.15
N GLN A 15 -8.48 -30.64 -24.99
CA GLN A 15 -8.67 -31.20 -26.36
C GLN A 15 -9.64 -30.58 -27.41
N GLU A 16 -9.01 -30.24 -28.55
CA GLU A 16 -9.36 -30.08 -30.00
C GLU A 16 -10.78 -29.71 -30.49
N TYR A 17 -10.90 -28.60 -31.25
CA TYR A 17 -11.04 -28.53 -32.74
C TYR A 17 -11.36 -27.09 -33.20
N GLY A 18 -10.78 -26.64 -34.33
CA GLY A 18 -11.25 -25.50 -35.13
C GLY A 18 -10.22 -24.39 -35.40
N GLN A 19 -9.89 -24.17 -36.69
CA GLN A 19 -8.90 -23.20 -37.18
C GLN A 19 -9.36 -21.73 -37.06
N GLU A 20 -8.62 -20.92 -36.32
CA GLU A 20 -8.45 -19.48 -36.57
C GLU A 20 -6.99 -19.11 -36.30
N ASN A 21 -6.37 -18.32 -37.18
CA ASN A 21 -4.97 -17.86 -37.11
C ASN A 21 -4.72 -17.04 -35.83
N THR A 22 -4.53 -17.76 -34.74
CA THR A 22 -4.18 -17.21 -33.43
C THR A 22 -2.68 -17.40 -33.30
N THR A 23 -1.90 -16.32 -33.31
CA THR A 23 -0.50 -16.39 -32.92
C THR A 23 -0.47 -16.76 -31.44
N THR A 24 -0.38 -18.06 -31.16
CA THR A 24 -0.22 -18.60 -29.83
C THR A 24 1.16 -18.17 -29.33
N VAL A 25 1.21 -17.08 -28.58
CA VAL A 25 2.44 -16.72 -27.87
C VAL A 25 2.56 -17.70 -26.71
N VAL A 26 3.26 -18.81 -26.96
CA VAL A 26 3.65 -19.75 -25.92
C VAL A 26 4.62 -19.01 -25.01
N VAL A 27 4.11 -18.44 -23.92
CA VAL A 27 4.96 -17.78 -22.92
C VAL A 27 5.73 -18.88 -22.21
N ALA A 28 6.97 -19.10 -22.64
CA ALA A 28 7.87 -20.05 -22.01
C ALA A 28 7.97 -19.74 -20.51
N LYS A 29 7.81 -20.77 -19.68
CA LYS A 29 7.89 -20.65 -18.23
C LYS A 29 9.30 -20.15 -17.87
N LYS A 30 9.42 -18.90 -17.41
CA LYS A 30 10.72 -18.32 -17.08
C LYS A 30 11.33 -19.01 -15.88
N LYS A 31 12.65 -19.27 -15.96
CA LYS A 31 13.45 -19.79 -14.84
C LYS A 31 13.45 -18.83 -13.64
N TYR A 32 13.40 -17.52 -13.89
CA TYR A 32 13.41 -16.49 -12.87
C TYR A 32 12.18 -15.59 -13.00
N ALA A 33 11.36 -15.52 -11.95
CA ALA A 33 10.12 -14.73 -11.92
C ALA A 33 10.35 -13.21 -11.94
N TYR A 34 11.57 -12.75 -11.66
CA TYR A 34 11.93 -11.32 -11.61
C TYR A 34 12.60 -10.81 -12.89
N LEU A 35 12.75 -11.64 -13.93
CA LEU A 35 13.36 -11.23 -15.19
C LEU A 35 12.27 -10.87 -16.18
N PHE A 36 12.27 -9.62 -16.65
CA PHE A 36 11.31 -9.11 -17.62
C PHE A 36 12.05 -8.36 -18.74
N THR A 37 11.59 -8.55 -19.96
CA THR A 37 11.97 -7.75 -21.13
C THR A 37 11.17 -6.46 -21.15
N ALA A 38 11.69 -5.42 -21.81
CA ALA A 38 10.97 -4.17 -21.99
C ALA A 38 9.60 -4.37 -22.68
N THR A 39 9.51 -5.27 -23.66
CA THR A 39 8.25 -5.60 -24.34
C THR A 39 7.20 -6.16 -23.39
N GLU A 40 7.59 -7.04 -22.46
CA GLU A 40 6.67 -7.58 -21.47
C GLU A 40 6.17 -6.50 -20.50
N ILE A 41 7.06 -5.59 -20.10
CA ILE A 41 6.71 -4.46 -19.24
C ILE A 41 5.73 -3.53 -19.96
N LEU A 42 6.02 -3.13 -21.20
CA LEU A 42 5.17 -2.23 -21.99
C LEU A 42 3.79 -2.85 -22.33
N ASN A 43 3.71 -4.17 -22.41
CA ASN A 43 2.44 -4.89 -22.63
C ASN A 43 1.63 -5.09 -21.33
N THR A 44 2.14 -4.65 -20.17
CA THR A 44 1.41 -4.70 -18.91
C THR A 44 0.32 -3.63 -18.91
N LYS A 45 -0.92 -4.01 -18.55
CA LYS A 45 -2.07 -3.09 -18.50
C LYS A 45 -2.03 -2.22 -17.23
N GLN A 46 -1.12 -1.26 -17.17
CA GLN A 46 -1.05 -0.33 -16.06
C GLN A 46 -0.78 1.10 -16.54
N ASP A 47 -1.83 1.90 -16.58
CA ASP A 47 -1.77 3.26 -17.14
C ASP A 47 -1.26 4.29 -16.12
N GLN A 48 -1.28 3.97 -14.82
CA GLN A 48 -0.88 4.89 -13.75
C GLN A 48 -0.17 4.19 -12.59
N ILE A 49 0.75 4.91 -11.95
CA ILE A 49 1.39 4.51 -10.70
C ILE A 49 0.33 4.53 -9.59
N PRO A 50 0.16 3.46 -8.80
CA PRO A 50 -0.80 3.45 -7.72
C PRO A 50 -0.25 4.25 -6.55
N TYR A 51 -1.00 5.24 -6.08
CA TYR A 51 -0.65 6.05 -4.90
C TYR A 51 -1.37 5.56 -3.64
N LEU A 52 -0.73 5.78 -2.49
CA LEU A 52 -1.38 5.86 -1.18
C LEU A 52 -1.77 7.32 -0.89
N TRP A 53 -0.88 8.28 -1.13
CA TRP A 53 -1.14 9.71 -0.95
C TRP A 53 -0.63 10.46 -2.17
N LYS A 54 -1.54 10.94 -3.03
CA LYS A 54 -1.19 11.45 -4.36
C LYS A 54 -0.81 12.94 -4.30
N PRO A 55 0.28 13.39 -4.93
CA PRO A 55 1.24 12.65 -5.78
C PRO A 55 2.51 12.18 -5.03
N PHE A 56 2.52 12.19 -3.70
CA PHE A 56 3.74 12.08 -2.90
C PHE A 56 4.21 10.66 -2.59
N LEU A 57 3.28 9.75 -2.25
CA LEU A 57 3.59 8.41 -1.80
C LEU A 57 2.90 7.37 -2.67
N SER A 58 3.71 6.58 -3.39
CA SER A 58 3.26 5.37 -4.06
C SER A 58 2.69 4.38 -3.03
N ARG A 59 1.79 3.51 -3.48
CA ARG A 59 1.17 2.48 -2.63
C ARG A 59 2.17 1.41 -2.19
N GLN A 60 3.20 1.20 -2.99
CA GLN A 60 4.24 0.21 -2.76
C GLN A 60 5.59 0.93 -2.79
N GLY A 61 6.53 0.43 -1.97
CA GLY A 61 7.87 0.99 -1.84
C GLY A 61 8.17 1.52 -0.44
N LEU A 62 9.34 2.12 -0.31
CA LEU A 62 9.83 2.75 0.91
C LEU A 62 9.99 4.25 0.65
N ALA A 63 9.56 5.06 1.62
CA ALA A 63 9.72 6.51 1.60
C ALA A 63 10.26 6.99 2.95
N ALA A 64 10.98 8.11 2.94
CA ALA A 64 11.53 8.72 4.14
C ALA A 64 11.07 10.17 4.27
N LEU A 65 10.62 10.55 5.47
CA LEU A 65 10.39 11.95 5.84
C LEU A 65 11.60 12.42 6.65
N VAL A 66 12.36 13.36 6.09
CA VAL A 66 13.64 13.83 6.67
C VAL A 66 13.54 15.30 7.04
N GLY A 67 14.21 15.68 8.14
CA GLY A 67 14.29 17.06 8.61
C GLY A 67 14.88 17.11 10.02
N SER A 68 15.29 18.30 10.45
CA SER A 68 15.86 18.56 11.79
C SER A 68 14.93 18.10 12.92
N SER A 69 15.47 17.95 14.13
CA SER A 69 14.63 17.68 15.32
C SER A 69 13.54 18.75 15.45
N ASP A 70 12.40 18.34 16.02
CA ASP A 70 11.31 19.24 16.42
C ASP A 70 10.58 20.01 15.30
N VAL A 71 10.86 19.71 14.03
CA VAL A 71 10.11 20.26 12.87
C VAL A 71 8.74 19.59 12.65
N GLY A 72 8.31 18.72 13.57
CA GLY A 72 6.99 18.09 13.54
C GLY A 72 6.87 16.78 12.76
N LYS A 73 7.98 16.10 12.41
CA LYS A 73 7.97 14.79 11.71
C LYS A 73 7.09 13.75 12.40
N THR A 74 7.29 13.55 13.70
CA THR A 74 6.50 12.61 14.53
C THR A 74 5.02 12.99 14.55
N SER A 75 4.71 14.28 14.66
CA SER A 75 3.35 14.79 14.62
C SER A 75 2.68 14.54 13.26
N PHE A 76 3.40 14.79 12.17
CA PHE A 76 2.95 14.53 10.81
C PHE A 76 2.65 13.05 10.60
N LEU A 77 3.60 12.16 10.93
CA LEU A 77 3.44 10.72 10.74
C LEU A 77 2.27 10.17 11.56
N ARG A 78 2.05 10.70 12.77
CA ARG A 78 0.91 10.29 13.60
C ARG A 78 -0.42 10.75 13.01
N GLN A 79 -0.53 11.99 12.55
CA GLN A 79 -1.74 12.49 11.90
C GLN A 79 -2.04 11.79 10.58
N PHE A 80 -0.99 11.45 9.82
CA PHE A 80 -1.11 10.67 8.60
C PHE A 80 -1.61 9.25 8.91
N ALA A 81 -1.03 8.59 9.91
CA ALA A 81 -1.47 7.27 10.37
C ALA A 81 -2.93 7.25 10.82
N ILE A 82 -3.37 8.25 11.61
CA ILE A 82 -4.77 8.41 12.01
C ILE A 82 -5.67 8.57 10.78
N SER A 83 -5.27 9.40 9.81
CA SER A 83 -6.05 9.62 8.59
C SER A 83 -6.21 8.36 7.74
N ILE A 84 -5.17 7.52 7.67
CA ILE A 84 -5.22 6.22 7.02
C ILE A 84 -6.20 5.29 7.75
N VAL A 85 -6.10 5.17 9.08
CA VAL A 85 -6.94 4.25 9.85
C VAL A 85 -8.41 4.64 9.82
N LEU A 86 -8.70 5.94 9.84
CA LEU A 86 -10.05 6.48 9.66
C LEU A 86 -10.53 6.45 8.20
N LYS A 87 -9.72 5.93 7.27
CA LYS A 87 -10.04 5.83 5.84
C LYS A 87 -10.52 7.16 5.23
N LYS A 88 -9.89 8.27 5.61
CA LYS A 88 -10.16 9.56 5.00
C LYS A 88 -9.87 9.52 3.51
N THR A 89 -10.61 10.29 2.73
CA THR A 89 -10.40 10.43 1.27
C THR A 89 -9.27 11.39 0.93
N GLU A 90 -8.86 12.24 1.87
CA GLU A 90 -7.83 13.25 1.68
C GLU A 90 -6.99 13.45 2.94
N PHE A 91 -5.74 13.88 2.74
CA PHE A 91 -4.83 14.34 3.79
C PHE A 91 -4.08 15.58 3.29
N LEU A 92 -4.18 16.68 4.04
CA LEU A 92 -3.60 17.99 3.69
C LEU A 92 -3.99 18.49 2.28
N GLY A 93 -5.25 18.31 1.89
CA GLY A 93 -5.77 18.75 0.58
C GLY A 93 -5.37 17.87 -0.61
N HIS A 94 -4.79 16.70 -0.33
CA HIS A 94 -4.33 15.76 -1.34
C HIS A 94 -5.00 14.39 -1.16
N GLU A 95 -5.33 13.75 -2.27
CA GLU A 95 -6.06 12.49 -2.32
C GLU A 95 -5.34 11.37 -1.55
N LEU A 96 -6.07 10.71 -0.64
CA LEU A 96 -5.62 9.59 0.18
C LEU A 96 -6.36 8.31 -0.23
N ASN A 97 -5.63 7.41 -0.87
CA ASN A 97 -6.13 6.18 -1.47
C ASN A 97 -5.96 4.98 -0.54
N VAL A 98 -6.76 4.93 0.52
CA VAL A 98 -6.68 3.88 1.55
C VAL A 98 -7.38 2.59 1.12
N ARG A 99 -6.64 1.47 1.07
CA ARG A 99 -7.23 0.13 0.82
C ARG A 99 -7.62 -0.61 2.09
N HIS A 100 -6.70 -0.71 3.05
CA HIS A 100 -6.88 -1.56 4.24
C HIS A 100 -7.33 -0.78 5.48
N GLY A 101 -6.87 0.47 5.64
CA GLY A 101 -7.16 1.27 6.85
C GLY A 101 -6.51 0.70 8.11
N ARG A 102 -5.27 0.19 7.98
CA ARG A 102 -4.46 -0.36 9.07
C ARG A 102 -3.05 0.21 9.01
N VAL A 103 -2.52 0.56 10.17
CA VAL A 103 -1.17 1.11 10.32
C VAL A 103 -0.47 0.45 11.51
N ILE A 104 0.79 0.08 11.31
CA ILE A 104 1.73 -0.27 12.38
C ILE A 104 2.65 0.93 12.56
N TYR A 105 2.61 1.54 13.74
CA TYR A 105 3.47 2.65 14.12
C TYR A 105 4.55 2.13 15.07
N PHE A 106 5.78 2.05 14.58
CA PHE A 106 6.93 1.69 15.39
C PHE A 106 7.64 2.95 15.87
N SER A 107 7.79 3.11 17.20
CA SER A 107 8.55 4.21 17.79
C SER A 107 9.72 3.68 18.62
N THR A 108 10.90 4.21 18.32
CA THR A 108 12.15 3.98 19.08
C THR A 108 12.43 5.07 20.11
N GLU A 109 11.74 6.20 20.03
CA GLU A 109 12.01 7.39 20.85
C GLU A 109 10.88 7.70 21.84
N ASP A 110 9.63 7.40 21.47
CA ASP A 110 8.48 7.74 22.29
C ASP A 110 8.11 6.63 23.29
N SER A 111 7.51 7.05 24.40
CA SER A 111 6.83 6.16 25.34
C SER A 111 5.32 6.12 25.10
N GLN A 112 4.66 5.08 25.62
CA GLN A 112 3.21 4.96 25.63
C GLN A 112 2.52 6.16 26.30
N LEU A 113 3.09 6.68 27.39
CA LEU A 113 2.55 7.83 28.11
C LEU A 113 2.60 9.09 27.25
N SER A 114 3.74 9.36 26.62
CA SER A 114 3.93 10.51 25.71
C SER A 114 2.95 10.44 24.54
N VAL A 115 2.83 9.27 23.92
CA VAL A 115 1.90 9.07 22.80
C VAL A 115 0.44 9.22 23.24
N ASN A 116 0.05 8.76 24.43
CA ASN A 116 -1.32 8.94 24.93
C ASN A 116 -1.73 10.41 24.99
N VAL A 117 -0.89 11.24 25.61
CA VAL A 117 -1.15 12.68 25.75
C VAL A 117 -1.22 13.35 24.37
N LEU A 118 -0.31 13.00 23.46
CA LEU A 118 -0.25 13.62 22.15
C LEU A 118 -1.36 13.14 21.21
N LEU A 119 -1.74 11.86 21.27
CA LEU A 119 -2.88 11.32 20.51
C LEU A 119 -4.17 12.06 20.87
N ARG A 120 -4.43 12.28 22.17
CA ARG A 120 -5.61 13.03 22.63
C ARG A 120 -5.66 14.47 22.09
N LYS A 121 -4.51 15.08 21.78
CA LYS A 121 -4.42 16.41 21.16
C LYS A 121 -4.64 16.39 19.64
N GLN A 122 -4.45 15.23 19.01
CA GLN A 122 -4.41 15.05 17.56
C GLN A 122 -5.72 14.49 16.98
N ILE A 123 -6.54 13.85 17.80
CA ILE A 123 -7.85 13.32 17.44
C ILE A 123 -8.98 14.32 17.73
N ASP A 124 -10.11 14.15 17.05
CA ASP A 124 -11.34 14.87 17.40
C ASP A 124 -11.81 14.45 18.80
N LYS A 125 -12.34 15.40 19.59
CA LYS A 125 -12.88 15.13 20.93
C LYS A 125 -14.06 14.16 20.91
N ASN A 126 -14.79 14.11 19.80
CA ASN A 126 -15.96 13.25 19.63
C ASN A 126 -15.62 11.86 19.05
N LEU A 127 -14.37 11.64 18.65
CA LEU A 127 -13.95 10.36 18.07
C LEU A 127 -13.98 9.27 19.12
N ASN A 128 -14.61 8.14 18.80
CA ASN A 128 -14.62 6.98 19.67
C ASN A 128 -13.27 6.25 19.56
N PRO A 129 -12.54 5.99 20.66
CA PRO A 129 -11.25 5.30 20.61
C PRO A 129 -11.26 3.96 19.86
N SER A 130 -12.40 3.26 19.82
CA SER A 130 -12.56 2.00 19.06
C SER A 130 -12.39 2.17 17.55
N GLU A 131 -12.57 3.38 17.01
CA GLU A 131 -12.32 3.70 15.60
C GLU A 131 -10.82 3.63 15.25
N LEU A 132 -9.94 3.77 16.26
CA LEU A 132 -8.48 3.68 16.10
C LEU A 132 -7.92 2.28 16.35
N LYS A 133 -8.77 1.25 16.46
CA LYS A 133 -8.33 -0.14 16.74
C LYS A 133 -7.31 -0.70 15.74
N ASN A 134 -7.27 -0.15 14.52
CA ASN A 134 -6.33 -0.56 13.47
C ASN A 134 -5.05 0.28 13.44
N LEU A 135 -4.84 1.18 14.39
CA LEU A 135 -3.60 1.91 14.63
C LEU A 135 -2.82 1.21 15.77
N CYS A 136 -1.93 0.29 15.39
CA CYS A 136 -1.14 -0.47 16.36
C CYS A 136 0.19 0.25 16.63
N TYR A 137 0.51 0.47 17.90
CA TYR A 137 1.82 1.00 18.31
C TYR A 137 2.73 -0.11 18.80
N ILE A 138 3.99 -0.05 18.38
CA ILE A 138 5.08 -0.87 18.91
C ILE A 138 6.11 0.09 19.51
N PHE A 139 6.41 -0.08 20.79
CA PHE A 139 7.38 0.71 21.53
C PHE A 139 8.54 -0.17 21.99
N ASN A 140 9.78 0.28 21.81
CA ASN A 140 10.99 -0.33 22.38
C ASN A 140 11.09 -1.86 22.20
N ALA A 141 10.64 -2.39 21.06
CA ALA A 141 10.71 -3.82 20.80
C ALA A 141 12.15 -4.25 20.56
N GLU A 142 12.61 -5.28 21.29
CA GLU A 142 13.94 -5.86 21.14
C GLU A 142 14.14 -6.48 19.74
N TYR A 143 13.10 -7.12 19.20
CA TYR A 143 13.08 -7.76 17.87
C TYR A 143 11.95 -7.19 17.00
N PRO A 144 12.07 -5.94 16.51
CA PRO A 144 10.97 -5.22 15.88
C PRO A 144 10.46 -5.90 14.60
N LEU A 145 11.34 -6.50 13.81
CA LEU A 145 10.96 -7.20 12.57
C LEU A 145 10.05 -8.40 12.86
N LYS A 146 10.39 -9.21 13.88
CA LYS A 146 9.58 -10.38 14.26
C LYS A 146 8.17 -9.95 14.68
N VAL A 147 8.07 -8.89 15.49
CA VAL A 147 6.77 -8.35 15.92
C VAL A 147 5.97 -7.86 14.71
N ILE A 148 6.59 -7.14 13.78
CA ILE A 148 5.93 -6.67 12.56
C ILE A 148 5.42 -7.86 11.72
N GLU A 149 6.23 -8.90 11.51
CA GLU A 149 5.84 -10.09 10.76
C GLU A 149 4.64 -10.82 11.38
N GLU A 150 4.62 -10.98 12.71
CA GLU A 150 3.50 -11.58 13.43
C GLU A 150 2.22 -10.74 13.28
N GLN A 151 2.35 -9.41 13.36
CA GLN A 151 1.22 -8.50 13.15
C GLN A 151 0.67 -8.56 11.72
N LEU A 152 1.52 -8.76 10.72
CA LEU A 152 1.11 -8.91 9.32
C LEU A 152 0.40 -10.25 9.06
N LYS A 153 0.75 -11.33 9.78
CA LYS A 153 0.09 -12.64 9.65
C LYS A 153 -1.27 -12.69 10.36
N ALA A 154 -1.46 -11.90 11.41
CA ALA A 154 -2.73 -11.78 12.11
C ALA A 154 -3.76 -10.87 11.38
N ALA A 155 -3.40 -10.33 10.21
CA ALA A 155 -4.21 -9.45 9.37
C ALA A 155 -5.15 -10.22 8.44
#